data_AF-A0A3N5JPE2-F1
#
_entry.id   AF-A0A3N5JPE2-F1
#
_cell.length_a   1.000
_cell.length_b   1.000
_cell.length_c   1.000
_cell.angle_alpha   90.00
_cell.angle_beta   90.00
_cell.angle_gamma   90.00
#
_symmetry.space_group_name_H-M   'P 1'
#
loop_
_entity.id
_entity.type
_entity.pdbx_description
1 polymer ?
#
loop_
_entity_poly.entity_id
_entity_poly.type
_entity_poly.pdbx_seq_one_letter_code
_entity_poly.pdbx_strand_id
1 'polypeptide(L)'
;MKIINVAFILFILLFALTLGAADHRDAGSTPAEDESLGKLVSQVDETPEEAIAQRAKGYLLKGEVKTMTANTGKIVGHDFSNWSNPEGLYKGFQYLASVGMMVGVNGARNDSPQELKDKYPWSFRPHPKIADSLYWWGPTVAESNMDRTNNVTRPDWMPVRNHNGRLHSGQVIAAEVAEYAVYAALGDRTPLLATSDQPNSWPTGYYDKDKTWMSSPSGPYADLTDQEKAIVDSLRAQYDEENEVWHFWPGPWARDPNPNSPTYNRPIPGTFYSDVDIFMAYDDRWGIRDVDSNQGYSMGVEVQSSGFSYGRSFAEDILFFPVKIINKSNQVGIIEQNRRYLEYTNNGLGWDYKDMYVGFYFDVDAYNKTAAGSLAGRTNDDDMMAYNDDLDFAYIWDLDDESGGLTGMAYSAIKFLDSPPAARNLDLNNDGVVDVRQGQKLGLTDWHWFDWYARPGVRAVESSSSGGFAGDGQTPIASNAEEVMYRVMSGDTTGLTENQKDWYFWHSH
;
A
#
# COMPACT_ATOMS: atom_id res chain seq x y z
N MET A 1 -0.57 22.48 -57.32
CA MET A 1 -1.13 23.85 -57.25
C MET A 1 -2.36 23.93 -58.15
N LYS A 2 -3.53 24.27 -57.61
CA LYS A 2 -4.83 24.54 -58.28
C LYS A 2 -5.29 23.66 -59.47
N ILE A 3 -6.29 22.80 -59.21
CA ILE A 3 -7.50 22.65 -60.07
C ILE A 3 -8.71 22.69 -59.12
N ILE A 4 -9.85 23.21 -59.59
CA ILE A 4 -11.05 23.57 -58.81
C ILE A 4 -12.30 22.89 -59.40
N ASN A 5 -13.19 22.40 -58.52
CA ASN A 5 -14.60 22.01 -58.70
C ASN A 5 -15.01 21.02 -59.81
N VAL A 6 -15.91 20.08 -59.49
CA VAL A 6 -17.35 20.11 -59.84
C VAL A 6 -18.11 19.21 -58.84
N ALA A 7 -19.34 19.58 -58.47
CA ALA A 7 -20.18 18.86 -57.50
C ALA A 7 -21.11 17.83 -58.17
N PHE A 8 -21.68 16.89 -57.40
CA PHE A 8 -23.02 16.38 -57.67
C PHE A 8 -23.73 15.90 -56.40
N ILE A 9 -25.04 16.16 -56.32
CA ILE A 9 -25.96 15.79 -55.23
C ILE A 9 -26.80 14.61 -55.72
N LEU A 10 -27.08 13.61 -54.86
CA LEU A 10 -28.34 12.87 -54.97
C LEU A 10 -28.82 12.36 -53.60
N PHE A 11 -30.14 12.41 -53.42
CA PHE A 11 -30.86 12.13 -52.19
C PHE A 11 -32.01 11.17 -52.56
N ILE A 12 -32.10 9.98 -51.95
CA ILE A 12 -33.25 9.07 -52.10
C ILE A 12 -33.61 8.48 -50.73
N LEU A 13 -34.91 8.48 -50.45
CA LEU A 13 -35.57 8.06 -49.21
C LEU A 13 -36.87 7.34 -49.62
N LEU A 14 -37.38 6.42 -48.78
CA LEU A 14 -38.73 5.77 -48.72
C LEU A 14 -38.60 4.25 -48.48
N PHE A 15 -38.97 3.72 -47.30
CA PHE A 15 -40.33 3.26 -46.86
C PHE A 15 -40.77 1.95 -47.55
N ALA A 16 -41.45 0.97 -46.92
CA ALA A 16 -42.02 0.78 -45.57
C ALA A 16 -41.96 -0.74 -45.18
N LEU A 17 -42.65 -1.37 -44.21
CA LEU A 17 -43.73 -1.05 -43.26
C LEU A 17 -43.64 -2.02 -42.04
N THR A 18 -44.68 -2.13 -41.20
CA THR A 18 -44.73 -2.88 -39.90
C THR A 18 -45.90 -3.86 -39.79
N LEU A 19 -45.77 -4.92 -38.98
CA LEU A 19 -46.81 -5.73 -38.30
C LEU A 19 -46.09 -6.60 -37.23
N GLY A 20 -46.62 -6.97 -36.06
CA GLY A 20 -47.93 -6.71 -35.45
C GLY A 20 -48.35 -7.85 -34.48
N ALA A 21 -47.90 -7.77 -33.22
CA ALA A 21 -48.25 -8.52 -31.98
C ALA A 21 -49.16 -9.78 -31.98
N ALA A 22 -48.78 -10.79 -31.17
CA ALA A 22 -49.70 -11.55 -30.30
C ALA A 22 -48.94 -12.27 -29.16
N ASP A 23 -49.57 -12.38 -27.99
CA ASP A 23 -49.07 -13.00 -26.74
C ASP A 23 -49.44 -14.50 -26.66
N HIS A 24 -48.62 -15.30 -25.97
CA HIS A 24 -48.98 -16.65 -25.55
C HIS A 24 -48.35 -16.96 -24.18
N ARG A 25 -49.20 -16.99 -23.15
CA ARG A 25 -48.88 -17.52 -21.82
C ARG A 25 -49.53 -18.89 -21.64
N ASP A 26 -48.74 -19.86 -21.23
CA ASP A 26 -49.09 -20.91 -20.25
C ASP A 26 -47.75 -21.36 -19.64
N ALA A 27 -47.44 -21.09 -18.36
CA ALA A 27 -48.06 -21.58 -17.12
C ALA A 27 -47.51 -22.95 -16.67
N GLY A 28 -46.61 -22.91 -15.69
CA GLY A 28 -46.32 -24.05 -14.81
C GLY A 28 -45.04 -24.84 -15.07
N SER A 29 -43.94 -24.41 -14.45
CA SER A 29 -43.00 -25.34 -13.81
C SER A 29 -42.35 -24.71 -12.57
N THR A 30 -42.06 -25.57 -11.59
CA THR A 30 -41.53 -25.27 -10.26
C THR A 30 -40.21 -24.49 -10.32
N PRO A 31 -39.89 -23.59 -9.36
CA PRO A 31 -38.53 -23.09 -9.24
C PRO A 31 -37.57 -24.25 -9.05
N ALA A 32 -36.50 -24.27 -9.86
CA ALA A 32 -35.36 -25.12 -9.60
C ALA A 32 -34.55 -24.50 -8.45
N GLU A 33 -34.84 -24.93 -7.22
CA GLU A 33 -33.77 -25.12 -6.26
C GLU A 33 -32.87 -26.22 -6.81
N ASP A 34 -31.59 -25.92 -7.07
CA ASP A 34 -30.49 -26.36 -6.20
C ASP A 34 -29.14 -25.73 -6.65
N GLU A 35 -28.07 -26.07 -5.92
CA GLU A 35 -26.64 -25.86 -6.19
C GLU A 35 -26.07 -24.47 -5.85
N SER A 36 -26.06 -24.22 -4.54
CA SER A 36 -24.84 -23.85 -3.81
C SER A 36 -24.05 -22.62 -4.27
N LEU A 37 -24.70 -21.46 -4.43
CA LEU A 37 -24.01 -20.16 -4.38
C LEU A 37 -23.67 -19.71 -2.94
N GLY A 38 -22.98 -20.59 -2.22
CA GLY A 38 -21.89 -20.08 -1.40
C GLY A 38 -20.89 -19.44 -2.37
N LYS A 39 -20.86 -18.10 -2.43
CA LYS A 39 -19.88 -17.34 -3.23
C LYS A 39 -18.48 -17.56 -2.66
N LEU A 40 -17.90 -18.73 -2.89
CA LEU A 40 -16.50 -19.03 -2.61
C LEU A 40 -15.63 -18.28 -3.62
N VAL A 41 -15.32 -17.03 -3.24
CA VAL A 41 -14.27 -16.16 -3.77
C VAL A 41 -14.31 -15.99 -5.29
N SER A 42 -14.82 -14.88 -5.84
CA SER A 42 -14.97 -14.76 -7.30
C SER A 42 -14.93 -13.34 -7.88
N GLN A 43 -13.73 -12.81 -8.06
CA GLN A 43 -13.13 -12.58 -9.39
C GLN A 43 -11.74 -11.96 -9.21
N VAL A 44 -10.77 -12.44 -9.98
CA VAL A 44 -9.39 -11.94 -10.00
C VAL A 44 -8.99 -11.69 -11.46
N ASP A 45 -9.96 -11.13 -12.18
CA ASP A 45 -9.94 -10.92 -13.63
C ASP A 45 -9.35 -9.54 -13.97
N GLU A 46 -8.89 -8.82 -12.95
CA GLU A 46 -8.18 -7.55 -13.04
C GLU A 46 -6.81 -7.78 -13.69
N THR A 47 -6.44 -6.96 -14.67
CA THR A 47 -5.06 -6.96 -15.19
C THR A 47 -4.13 -6.09 -14.32
N PRO A 48 -2.80 -6.22 -14.42
CA PRO A 48 -1.88 -5.31 -13.75
C PRO A 48 -2.15 -3.83 -14.09
N GLU A 49 -2.52 -3.54 -15.35
CA GLU A 49 -2.86 -2.20 -15.82
C GLU A 49 -4.14 -1.68 -15.16
N GLU A 50 -5.16 -2.54 -14.98
CA GLU A 50 -6.40 -2.18 -14.27
C GLU A 50 -6.17 -1.96 -12.77
N ALA A 51 -5.26 -2.72 -12.14
CA ALA A 51 -4.84 -2.49 -10.76
C ALA A 51 -4.06 -1.16 -10.61
N ILE A 52 -3.17 -0.85 -11.56
CA ILE A 52 -2.44 0.44 -11.63
C ILE A 52 -3.41 1.61 -11.85
N ALA A 53 -4.39 1.45 -12.75
CA ALA A 53 -5.31 2.52 -13.14
C ALA A 53 -6.21 3.03 -12.01
N GLN A 54 -6.41 2.24 -10.96
CA GLN A 54 -7.23 2.65 -9.81
C GLN A 54 -6.42 3.43 -8.75
N ARG A 55 -5.07 3.42 -8.79
CA ARG A 55 -4.20 4.04 -7.76
C ARG A 55 -4.60 5.48 -7.44
N ALA A 56 -4.53 5.81 -6.16
CA ALA A 56 -4.91 7.11 -5.62
C ALA A 56 -3.89 7.59 -4.57
N LYS A 57 -3.82 8.90 -4.39
CA LYS A 57 -2.95 9.56 -3.40
C LYS A 57 -3.68 10.58 -2.55
N GLY A 58 -3.17 10.87 -1.37
CA GLY A 58 -3.64 11.95 -0.50
C GLY A 58 -2.47 12.72 0.09
N TYR A 59 -2.74 13.86 0.71
CA TYR A 59 -1.71 14.76 1.23
C TYR A 59 -1.93 15.09 2.71
N LEU A 60 -0.94 14.76 3.54
CA LEU A 60 -0.84 15.17 4.92
C LEU A 60 -0.06 16.49 4.98
N LEU A 61 -0.79 17.60 5.02
CA LEU A 61 -0.23 18.96 4.92
C LEU A 61 -0.39 19.81 6.18
N LYS A 62 -1.08 19.29 7.22
CA LYS A 62 -1.32 20.04 8.46
C LYS A 62 -0.15 19.82 9.42
N GLY A 63 0.44 20.91 9.87
CA GLY A 63 1.69 20.92 10.63
C GLY A 63 2.89 21.39 9.81
N GLU A 64 4.08 21.15 10.34
CA GLU A 64 5.39 21.51 9.78
C GLU A 64 5.99 20.40 8.92
N VAL A 65 5.80 19.12 9.29
CA VAL A 65 6.15 17.96 8.44
C VAL A 65 5.00 17.67 7.48
N LYS A 66 5.32 17.55 6.18
CA LYS A 66 4.33 17.37 5.10
C LYS A 66 4.71 16.21 4.20
N THR A 67 3.71 15.41 3.80
CA THR A 67 3.92 14.30 2.86
C THR A 67 2.69 14.04 1.97
N MET A 68 2.95 13.45 0.81
CA MET A 68 2.01 12.64 0.04
C MET A 68 2.02 11.19 0.58
N THR A 69 0.88 10.51 0.53
CA THR A 69 0.71 9.08 0.84
C THR A 69 -0.14 8.41 -0.23
N ALA A 70 0.12 7.14 -0.55
CA ALA A 70 -0.57 6.43 -1.63
C ALA A 70 -1.08 5.04 -1.23
N ASN A 71 -2.10 4.54 -1.92
CA ASN A 71 -2.68 3.22 -1.67
C ASN A 71 -1.88 2.05 -2.29
N THR A 72 -0.55 2.10 -2.19
CA THR A 72 0.38 1.13 -2.79
C THR A 72 1.58 0.83 -1.88
N GLY A 73 1.38 0.68 -0.58
CA GLY A 73 2.48 0.46 0.38
C GLY A 73 3.30 1.70 0.76
N LYS A 74 3.32 2.72 -0.10
CA LYS A 74 4.03 4.00 0.12
C LYS A 74 3.26 4.94 1.03
N ILE A 75 3.79 5.12 2.23
CA ILE A 75 3.24 5.94 3.31
C ILE A 75 3.87 7.35 3.30
N VAL A 76 5.13 7.44 2.88
CA VAL A 76 5.86 8.69 2.58
C VAL A 76 6.62 8.50 1.25
N GLY A 77 6.77 9.56 0.46
CA GLY A 77 7.74 9.61 -0.65
C GLY A 77 7.16 9.79 -2.05
N HIS A 78 7.96 9.45 -3.06
CA HIS A 78 7.64 9.64 -4.47
C HIS A 78 6.45 8.79 -4.97
N ASP A 79 5.52 9.46 -5.65
CA ASP A 79 4.32 8.98 -6.36
C ASP A 79 4.63 8.41 -7.77
N PHE A 80 3.55 8.12 -8.50
CA PHE A 80 3.57 7.48 -9.82
C PHE A 80 3.88 8.43 -11.00
N SER A 81 4.29 9.68 -10.77
CA SER A 81 4.43 10.70 -11.83
C SER A 81 5.87 11.16 -12.10
N ASN A 82 6.86 10.51 -11.49
CA ASN A 82 8.29 10.89 -11.48
C ASN A 82 8.58 12.30 -10.89
N TRP A 83 7.56 13.02 -10.42
CA TRP A 83 7.73 14.28 -9.71
C TRP A 83 6.67 14.40 -8.61
N SER A 84 7.11 14.26 -7.37
CA SER A 84 6.21 14.24 -6.24
C SER A 84 6.81 15.06 -5.10
N ASN A 85 5.92 15.77 -4.44
CA ASN A 85 6.15 16.67 -3.33
C ASN A 85 4.79 16.72 -2.59
N PRO A 86 4.74 17.13 -1.31
CA PRO A 86 5.83 17.04 -0.36
C PRO A 86 6.05 15.58 0.04
N GLU A 87 7.21 15.30 0.60
CA GLU A 87 7.63 13.95 0.98
C GLU A 87 8.70 14.14 2.04
N GLY A 88 8.35 13.85 3.30
CA GLY A 88 9.22 14.19 4.43
C GLY A 88 9.60 15.66 4.51
N LEU A 89 8.77 16.57 3.99
CA LEU A 89 9.12 17.97 3.86
C LEU A 89 8.92 18.68 5.20
N TYR A 90 10.00 19.14 5.81
CA TYR A 90 10.00 19.91 7.05
C TYR A 90 10.71 21.25 6.84
N LYS A 91 10.06 22.36 7.22
CA LYS A 91 10.61 23.73 7.12
C LYS A 91 11.22 24.11 5.77
N GLY A 92 10.73 23.52 4.68
CA GLY A 92 11.17 23.80 3.30
C GLY A 92 12.27 22.88 2.76
N PHE A 93 12.66 21.84 3.51
CA PHE A 93 13.65 20.83 3.11
C PHE A 93 13.07 19.43 3.26
N GLN A 94 13.42 18.52 2.36
CA GLN A 94 13.09 17.10 2.48
C GLN A 94 14.12 16.39 3.35
N TYR A 95 13.60 15.59 4.28
CA TYR A 95 14.37 14.64 5.07
C TYR A 95 13.95 13.21 4.72
N LEU A 96 12.67 12.84 4.91
CA LEU A 96 12.17 11.50 4.57
C LEU A 96 11.85 11.38 3.07
N ALA A 97 12.78 10.81 2.29
CA ALA A 97 12.62 10.58 0.85
C ALA A 97 11.58 9.51 0.53
N SER A 98 11.51 8.43 1.32
CA SER A 98 10.37 7.50 1.29
C SER A 98 10.22 6.70 2.58
N VAL A 99 9.00 6.29 2.89
CA VAL A 99 8.70 5.25 3.88
C VAL A 99 7.64 4.34 3.28
N GLY A 100 7.93 3.03 3.24
CA GLY A 100 7.00 2.03 2.74
C GLY A 100 7.04 0.76 3.56
N MET A 101 5.92 0.05 3.58
CA MET A 101 5.74 -1.13 4.41
C MET A 101 6.32 -2.38 3.77
N MET A 102 6.96 -3.24 4.57
CA MET A 102 7.43 -4.56 4.17
C MET A 102 6.75 -5.64 5.00
N VAL A 103 6.36 -6.74 4.37
CA VAL A 103 5.91 -7.96 5.05
C VAL A 103 6.64 -9.14 4.43
N GLY A 104 7.25 -9.99 5.26
CA GLY A 104 8.00 -11.16 4.80
C GLY A 104 7.59 -12.45 5.52
N VAL A 105 7.62 -13.58 4.81
CA VAL A 105 7.45 -14.91 5.39
C VAL A 105 8.57 -15.85 4.94
N ASN A 106 8.98 -16.74 5.84
CA ASN A 106 9.94 -17.78 5.49
C ASN A 106 9.32 -18.81 4.53
N GLY A 107 10.13 -19.68 3.95
CA GLY A 107 9.64 -20.79 3.15
C GLY A 107 10.70 -21.85 2.87
N ALA A 108 10.24 -23.04 2.50
CA ALA A 108 11.11 -24.14 2.10
C ALA A 108 11.36 -24.10 0.59
N ARG A 109 12.53 -24.59 0.17
CA ARG A 109 12.93 -24.79 -1.23
C ARG A 109 12.83 -26.26 -1.64
N ASN A 110 12.95 -26.55 -2.94
CA ASN A 110 12.78 -27.91 -3.49
C ASN A 110 13.74 -28.94 -2.87
N ASP A 111 14.96 -28.51 -2.56
CA ASP A 111 16.04 -29.26 -1.92
C ASP A 111 15.99 -29.25 -0.38
N SER A 112 15.10 -28.46 0.23
CA SER A 112 14.99 -28.38 1.69
C SER A 112 14.54 -29.70 2.33
N PRO A 113 14.98 -29.99 3.57
CA PRO A 113 14.50 -31.13 4.35
C PRO A 113 12.98 -31.14 4.51
N GLN A 114 12.39 -32.33 4.68
CA GLN A 114 10.95 -32.47 4.85
C GLN A 114 10.43 -31.70 6.08
N GLU A 115 11.20 -31.66 7.16
CA GLU A 115 10.86 -30.90 8.38
C GLU A 115 10.64 -29.40 8.11
N LEU A 116 11.41 -28.80 7.18
CA LEU A 116 11.25 -27.40 6.80
C LEU A 116 10.02 -27.19 5.90
N LYS A 117 9.76 -28.16 5.01
CA LYS A 117 8.56 -28.20 4.15
C LYS A 117 7.27 -28.33 4.96
N ASP A 118 7.30 -29.16 6.00
CA ASP A 118 6.20 -29.34 6.94
C ASP A 118 6.00 -28.10 7.83
N LYS A 119 7.08 -27.37 8.15
CA LYS A 119 7.02 -26.11 8.90
C LYS A 119 6.46 -24.94 8.07
N TYR A 120 6.80 -24.87 6.78
CA TYR A 120 6.44 -23.76 5.88
C TYR A 120 5.62 -24.21 4.65
N PRO A 121 4.48 -24.93 4.82
CA PRO A 121 3.76 -25.57 3.72
C PRO A 121 3.18 -24.57 2.69
N TRP A 122 2.97 -23.31 3.09
CA TRP A 122 2.54 -22.23 2.19
C TRP A 122 3.55 -21.89 1.10
N SER A 123 4.79 -22.36 1.17
CA SER A 123 5.79 -22.14 0.12
C SER A 123 5.69 -23.15 -1.04
N PHE A 124 4.82 -24.16 -0.93
CA PHE A 124 4.52 -25.11 -2.01
C PHE A 124 3.39 -24.60 -2.91
N ARG A 125 3.73 -24.14 -4.12
CA ARG A 125 2.82 -23.45 -5.03
C ARG A 125 3.13 -23.75 -6.50
N PRO A 126 2.15 -23.67 -7.41
CA PRO A 126 2.41 -23.75 -8.85
C PRO A 126 3.27 -22.60 -9.34
N HIS A 127 4.07 -22.85 -10.39
CA HIS A 127 4.76 -21.77 -11.10
C HIS A 127 3.74 -21.00 -11.93
N PRO A 128 3.67 -19.65 -11.86
CA PRO A 128 2.66 -18.89 -12.57
C PRO A 128 2.86 -19.01 -14.11
N LYS A 129 4.11 -18.91 -14.61
CA LYS A 129 4.44 -19.14 -16.05
C LYS A 129 4.45 -20.59 -16.54
N ILE A 130 4.59 -21.61 -15.68
CA ILE A 130 4.77 -23.01 -16.11
C ILE A 130 3.54 -23.83 -15.72
N ALA A 131 2.72 -24.17 -16.71
CA ALA A 131 1.51 -24.95 -16.52
C ALA A 131 1.80 -26.31 -15.85
N ASP A 132 0.88 -26.73 -14.97
CA ASP A 132 0.85 -28.04 -14.31
C ASP A 132 2.13 -28.40 -13.53
N SER A 133 2.86 -27.37 -13.09
CA SER A 133 4.07 -27.48 -12.29
C SER A 133 3.81 -27.14 -10.82
N LEU A 134 4.68 -27.62 -9.92
CA LEU A 134 4.64 -27.32 -8.49
C LEU A 134 6.07 -27.16 -7.95
N TYR A 135 6.30 -26.09 -7.21
CA TYR A 135 7.62 -25.72 -6.67
C TYR A 135 7.51 -25.33 -5.20
N TRP A 136 8.57 -25.61 -4.47
CA TRP A 136 8.86 -25.03 -3.17
C TRP A 136 9.70 -23.77 -3.39
N TRP A 137 9.08 -22.59 -3.21
CA TRP A 137 9.63 -21.30 -3.64
C TRP A 137 10.71 -20.73 -2.72
N GLY A 138 10.69 -21.09 -1.44
CA GLY A 138 11.50 -20.45 -0.39
C GLY A 138 10.78 -19.26 0.28
N PRO A 139 11.54 -18.39 0.97
CA PRO A 139 11.03 -17.15 1.56
C PRO A 139 10.43 -16.21 0.51
N THR A 140 9.59 -15.27 0.95
CA THR A 140 9.17 -14.13 0.14
C THR A 140 8.91 -12.88 0.97
N VAL A 141 9.03 -11.71 0.35
CA VAL A 141 8.76 -10.38 0.90
C VAL A 141 7.89 -9.60 -0.09
N ALA A 142 6.91 -8.84 0.41
CA ALA A 142 6.14 -7.88 -0.37
C ALA A 142 6.49 -6.44 0.04
N GLU A 143 6.80 -5.59 -0.96
CA GLU A 143 7.29 -4.23 -0.75
C GLU A 143 6.80 -3.23 -1.84
N SER A 144 7.25 -1.95 -1.77
CA SER A 144 6.78 -0.85 -2.64
C SER A 144 7.84 0.16 -3.09
N ASN A 145 9.09 -0.04 -2.71
CA ASN A 145 10.17 0.95 -2.70
C ASN A 145 11.31 0.57 -3.64
N MET A 146 11.50 -0.72 -3.92
CA MET A 146 12.56 -1.21 -4.82
C MET A 146 12.14 -1.23 -6.29
N ASP A 147 10.86 -0.98 -6.61
CA ASP A 147 10.42 -0.75 -8.00
C ASP A 147 10.89 0.61 -8.54
N ARG A 148 11.71 0.54 -9.59
CA ARG A 148 12.30 1.68 -10.32
C ARG A 148 11.78 1.78 -11.76
N THR A 149 10.70 1.07 -12.11
CA THR A 149 10.03 1.26 -13.40
C THR A 149 9.40 2.65 -13.48
N ASN A 150 9.30 3.21 -14.69
CA ASN A 150 8.57 4.47 -14.91
C ASN A 150 7.15 4.36 -14.34
N ASN A 151 6.73 5.35 -13.55
CA ASN A 151 5.44 5.39 -12.86
C ASN A 151 5.22 4.27 -11.82
N VAL A 152 6.30 3.62 -11.35
CA VAL A 152 6.29 2.58 -10.30
C VAL A 152 5.25 1.51 -10.62
N THR A 153 5.33 0.88 -11.79
CA THR A 153 4.30 -0.04 -12.32
C THR A 153 4.37 -1.46 -11.76
N ARG A 154 5.47 -1.84 -11.09
CA ARG A 154 5.78 -3.20 -10.60
C ARG A 154 5.98 -3.37 -9.06
N PRO A 155 5.38 -2.58 -8.15
CA PRO A 155 5.43 -2.89 -6.72
C PRO A 155 4.60 -4.14 -6.42
N ASP A 156 4.90 -4.84 -5.32
CA ASP A 156 4.08 -5.98 -4.88
C ASP A 156 2.74 -5.50 -4.33
N TRP A 157 2.79 -4.42 -3.54
CA TRP A 157 1.62 -3.74 -3.01
C TRP A 157 0.82 -3.04 -4.10
N MET A 158 -0.39 -3.52 -4.31
CA MET A 158 -1.38 -2.90 -5.19
C MET A 158 -2.63 -2.52 -4.40
N PRO A 159 -3.38 -1.50 -4.83
CA PRO A 159 -4.58 -1.09 -4.10
C PRO A 159 -5.62 -2.20 -4.02
N VAL A 160 -6.49 -2.19 -3.00
CA VAL A 160 -7.60 -3.17 -2.90
C VAL A 160 -8.57 -3.05 -4.09
N ARG A 161 -8.83 -4.15 -4.80
CA ARG A 161 -9.59 -4.22 -6.06
C ARG A 161 -10.99 -3.60 -5.99
N ASN A 162 -11.40 -2.99 -7.10
CA ASN A 162 -12.68 -2.30 -7.33
C ASN A 162 -12.87 -1.05 -6.44
N HIS A 163 -11.81 -0.30 -6.15
CA HIS A 163 -11.90 0.85 -5.24
C HIS A 163 -12.18 2.22 -5.90
N ASN A 164 -12.42 2.22 -7.22
CA ASN A 164 -13.17 3.27 -7.92
C ASN A 164 -14.55 3.44 -7.26
N GLY A 165 -14.64 4.34 -6.29
CA GLY A 165 -15.81 4.46 -5.44
C GLY A 165 -15.79 3.64 -4.14
N ARG A 166 -14.66 3.07 -3.65
CA ARG A 166 -14.57 2.45 -2.29
C ARG A 166 -13.52 3.06 -1.35
N LEU A 167 -12.42 3.58 -1.89
CA LEU A 167 -11.38 4.28 -1.11
C LEU A 167 -11.26 5.76 -1.51
N HIS A 168 -11.92 6.13 -2.60
CA HIS A 168 -12.09 7.49 -3.11
C HIS A 168 -13.34 7.55 -4.02
N SER A 169 -13.83 8.74 -4.35
CA SER A 169 -14.86 8.94 -5.38
C SER A 169 -14.35 8.58 -6.78
N GLY A 170 -13.08 8.93 -7.07
CA GLY A 170 -12.55 8.89 -8.43
C GLY A 170 -13.01 10.08 -9.31
N GLN A 171 -13.80 10.99 -8.73
CA GLN A 171 -14.31 12.20 -9.38
C GLN A 171 -13.41 13.42 -9.13
N VAL A 172 -12.68 13.42 -8.00
CA VAL A 172 -11.74 14.48 -7.62
C VAL A 172 -10.30 13.99 -7.85
N ILE A 173 -9.49 14.77 -8.55
CA ILE A 173 -8.04 14.53 -8.69
C ILE A 173 -7.22 15.52 -7.86
N ALA A 174 -6.00 15.12 -7.48
CA ALA A 174 -5.11 15.92 -6.65
C ALA A 174 -4.87 17.34 -7.17
N ALA A 175 -4.72 17.50 -8.50
CA ALA A 175 -4.42 18.78 -9.14
C ALA A 175 -5.57 19.79 -9.14
N GLU A 176 -6.81 19.37 -8.83
CA GLU A 176 -7.99 20.25 -8.77
C GLU A 176 -8.17 20.91 -7.40
N VAL A 177 -7.61 20.32 -6.33
CA VAL A 177 -7.67 20.90 -4.98
C VAL A 177 -6.56 21.93 -4.82
N ALA A 178 -6.92 23.20 -4.62
CA ALA A 178 -5.97 24.32 -4.63
C ALA A 178 -4.81 24.20 -3.61
N GLU A 179 -5.03 23.56 -2.45
CA GLU A 179 -3.98 23.31 -1.45
C GLU A 179 -2.97 22.24 -1.91
N TYR A 180 -3.41 21.29 -2.76
CA TYR A 180 -2.62 20.17 -3.24
C TYR A 180 -2.01 20.44 -4.63
N ALA A 181 -2.60 21.33 -5.41
CA ALA A 181 -2.16 21.70 -6.75
C ALA A 181 -0.75 22.33 -6.79
N VAL A 182 -0.24 22.88 -5.67
CA VAL A 182 1.14 23.37 -5.56
C VAL A 182 2.19 22.26 -5.49
N TYR A 183 1.73 21.03 -5.23
CA TYR A 183 2.53 19.83 -4.99
C TYR A 183 2.32 18.75 -6.07
N ALA A 184 1.17 18.75 -6.73
CA ALA A 184 0.85 17.87 -7.86
C ALA A 184 1.67 18.21 -9.12
N ALA A 185 2.09 17.19 -9.87
CA ALA A 185 2.75 17.36 -11.15
C ALA A 185 1.82 18.00 -12.21
N LEU A 186 2.40 18.69 -13.19
CA LEU A 186 1.62 19.33 -14.26
C LEU A 186 0.88 18.27 -15.09
N GLY A 187 -0.46 18.32 -15.08
CA GLY A 187 -1.30 17.35 -15.78
C GLY A 187 -1.44 16.00 -15.07
N ASP A 188 -1.09 15.94 -13.78
CA ASP A 188 -1.46 14.85 -12.88
C ASP A 188 -2.98 14.61 -12.91
N ARG A 189 -3.36 13.33 -13.01
CA ARG A 189 -4.75 12.85 -13.07
C ARG A 189 -5.02 11.74 -12.05
N THR A 190 -4.11 11.50 -11.10
CA THR A 190 -4.30 10.49 -10.06
C THR A 190 -5.45 10.93 -9.14
N PRO A 191 -6.46 10.07 -8.92
CA PRO A 191 -7.53 10.31 -7.96
C PRO A 191 -7.02 10.67 -6.57
N LEU A 192 -7.75 11.56 -5.92
CA LEU A 192 -7.52 11.93 -4.53
C LEU A 192 -8.13 10.85 -3.61
N LEU A 193 -7.35 10.28 -2.70
CA LEU A 193 -7.83 9.38 -1.64
C LEU A 193 -8.86 10.08 -0.76
N ALA A 194 -9.78 9.31 -0.17
CA ALA A 194 -10.73 9.83 0.81
C ALA A 194 -9.98 10.55 1.94
N THR A 195 -10.10 11.87 1.98
CA THR A 195 -9.41 12.78 2.90
C THR A 195 -10.45 13.54 3.72
N SER A 196 -10.29 13.63 5.03
CA SER A 196 -11.33 14.14 5.95
C SER A 196 -11.75 15.59 5.70
N ASP A 197 -10.83 16.45 5.21
CA ASP A 197 -11.11 17.84 4.87
C ASP A 197 -11.59 18.05 3.42
N GLN A 198 -11.70 16.98 2.62
CA GLN A 198 -12.22 17.00 1.24
C GLN A 198 -13.35 15.96 1.05
N PRO A 199 -14.57 16.14 1.56
CA PRO A 199 -15.62 15.12 1.50
C PRO A 199 -15.98 14.58 0.10
N ASN A 200 -15.91 15.39 -0.95
CA ASN A 200 -16.20 14.94 -2.33
C ASN A 200 -15.11 13.97 -2.86
N SER A 201 -13.96 13.84 -2.17
CA SER A 201 -12.99 12.77 -2.40
C SER A 201 -13.44 11.41 -1.86
N TRP A 202 -14.41 11.36 -0.93
CA TRP A 202 -14.87 10.11 -0.33
C TRP A 202 -15.66 9.27 -1.34
N PRO A 203 -15.67 7.94 -1.22
CA PRO A 203 -16.42 7.07 -2.11
C PRO A 203 -17.94 7.36 -2.14
N THR A 204 -18.52 7.17 -3.32
CA THR A 204 -19.97 7.23 -3.57
C THR A 204 -20.66 5.90 -3.26
N GLY A 205 -20.34 5.32 -2.10
CA GLY A 205 -21.06 4.19 -1.50
C GLY A 205 -20.39 3.74 -0.21
N TYR A 206 -20.89 2.67 0.40
CA TYR A 206 -20.41 2.17 1.69
C TYR A 206 -20.47 0.64 1.78
N TYR A 207 -19.80 0.08 2.78
CA TYR A 207 -19.97 -1.33 3.16
C TYR A 207 -21.04 -1.46 4.24
N ASP A 208 -22.01 -2.34 4.01
CA ASP A 208 -23.03 -2.65 5.01
C ASP A 208 -22.49 -3.55 6.15
N LYS A 209 -23.36 -3.83 7.13
CA LYS A 209 -23.06 -4.71 8.27
C LYS A 209 -22.60 -6.13 7.87
N ASP A 210 -23.00 -6.60 6.68
CA ASP A 210 -22.72 -7.92 6.14
C ASP A 210 -21.49 -7.90 5.20
N LYS A 211 -20.81 -6.74 5.13
CA LYS A 211 -19.65 -6.44 4.28
C LYS A 211 -19.94 -6.51 2.77
N THR A 212 -21.20 -6.27 2.40
CA THR A 212 -21.61 -6.09 1.02
C THR A 212 -21.44 -4.63 0.63
N TRP A 213 -20.96 -4.39 -0.60
CA TRP A 213 -20.83 -3.05 -1.14
C TRP A 213 -22.20 -2.50 -1.57
N MET A 214 -22.55 -1.32 -1.08
CA MET A 214 -23.79 -0.61 -1.36
C MET A 214 -23.48 0.72 -2.06
N SER A 215 -24.08 0.96 -3.22
CA SER A 215 -24.01 2.26 -3.89
C SER A 215 -24.76 3.33 -3.10
N SER A 216 -24.39 4.60 -3.31
CA SER A 216 -25.09 5.73 -2.69
C SER A 216 -26.54 5.85 -3.13
N PRO A 217 -27.42 6.36 -2.24
CA PRO A 217 -28.69 6.94 -2.66
C PRO A 217 -28.48 8.11 -3.64
N SER A 218 -29.45 8.35 -4.51
CA SER A 218 -29.44 9.47 -5.45
C SER A 218 -30.36 10.61 -4.98
N GLY A 219 -29.95 11.85 -5.22
CA GLY A 219 -30.78 13.03 -4.99
C GLY A 219 -30.73 13.59 -3.56
N PRO A 220 -31.41 14.72 -3.34
CA PRO A 220 -31.32 15.50 -2.11
C PRO A 220 -32.00 14.80 -0.93
N TYR A 221 -31.57 15.16 0.29
CA TYR A 221 -32.06 14.54 1.53
C TYR A 221 -33.58 14.49 1.67
N ALA A 222 -34.31 15.46 1.11
CA ALA A 222 -35.77 15.48 1.15
C ALA A 222 -36.40 14.25 0.47
N ASP A 223 -35.85 13.83 -0.66
CA ASP A 223 -36.42 12.83 -1.58
C ASP A 223 -36.05 11.38 -1.20
N LEU A 224 -35.03 11.21 -0.34
CA LEU A 224 -34.61 9.92 0.18
C LEU A 224 -35.72 9.20 0.96
N THR A 225 -35.77 7.87 0.90
CA THR A 225 -36.64 7.07 1.78
C THR A 225 -36.21 7.16 3.25
N ASP A 226 -37.10 6.84 4.19
CA ASP A 226 -36.77 6.84 5.63
C ASP A 226 -35.60 5.89 5.97
N GLN A 227 -35.43 4.80 5.20
CA GLN A 227 -34.31 3.89 5.35
C GLN A 227 -32.99 4.52 4.87
N GLU A 228 -32.99 5.19 3.71
CA GLU A 228 -31.81 5.89 3.19
C GLU A 228 -31.42 7.07 4.08
N LYS A 229 -32.40 7.84 4.57
CA LYS A 229 -32.22 8.90 5.59
C LYS A 229 -31.50 8.38 6.82
N ALA A 230 -31.98 7.28 7.41
CA ALA A 230 -31.33 6.64 8.56
C ALA A 230 -29.90 6.16 8.26
N ILE A 231 -29.62 5.73 7.03
CA ILE A 231 -28.28 5.30 6.60
C ILE A 231 -27.34 6.51 6.48
N VAL A 232 -27.70 7.56 5.74
CA VAL A 232 -26.84 8.75 5.58
C VAL A 232 -26.60 9.46 6.91
N ASP A 233 -27.62 9.55 7.78
CA ASP A 233 -27.51 10.13 9.12
C ASP A 233 -26.59 9.31 10.03
N SER A 234 -26.66 7.97 9.99
CA SER A 234 -25.87 7.09 10.86
C SER A 234 -24.41 6.98 10.42
N LEU A 235 -24.16 7.03 9.11
CA LEU A 235 -22.81 6.99 8.52
C LEU A 235 -22.17 8.37 8.37
N ARG A 236 -22.90 9.46 8.68
CA ARG A 236 -22.46 10.86 8.53
C ARG A 236 -22.02 11.20 7.10
N ALA A 237 -22.75 10.65 6.13
CA ALA A 237 -22.50 10.89 4.72
C ALA A 237 -22.63 12.39 4.39
N GLN A 238 -21.83 12.84 3.44
CA GLN A 238 -21.84 14.23 2.95
C GLN A 238 -22.54 14.27 1.59
N TYR A 239 -23.31 15.31 1.33
CA TYR A 239 -24.04 15.47 0.07
C TYR A 239 -23.30 16.44 -0.84
N ASP A 240 -23.02 16.01 -2.07
CA ASP A 240 -22.56 16.87 -3.14
C ASP A 240 -23.79 17.41 -3.90
N GLU A 241 -24.06 18.71 -3.73
CA GLU A 241 -25.17 19.40 -4.39
C GLU A 241 -24.98 19.56 -5.91
N GLU A 242 -23.75 19.56 -6.42
CA GLU A 242 -23.45 19.71 -7.86
C GLU A 242 -23.67 18.40 -8.61
N ASN A 243 -23.28 17.28 -7.99
CA ASN A 243 -23.40 15.93 -8.57
C ASN A 243 -24.65 15.14 -8.10
N GLU A 244 -25.47 15.73 -7.22
CA GLU A 244 -26.66 15.14 -6.59
C GLU A 244 -26.42 13.75 -5.95
N VAL A 245 -25.23 13.56 -5.35
CA VAL A 245 -24.76 12.25 -4.85
C VAL A 245 -24.24 12.33 -3.42
N TRP A 246 -24.35 11.22 -2.69
CA TRP A 246 -23.85 11.09 -1.33
C TRP A 246 -22.45 10.46 -1.30
N HIS A 247 -21.65 10.90 -0.34
CA HIS A 247 -20.25 10.54 -0.15
C HIS A 247 -20.04 10.01 1.28
N PHE A 248 -19.41 8.84 1.42
CA PHE A 248 -19.33 8.11 2.69
C PHE A 248 -17.87 7.91 3.12
N TRP A 249 -17.54 8.19 4.39
CA TRP A 249 -16.19 7.96 4.90
C TRP A 249 -15.86 6.44 4.88
N PRO A 250 -14.78 6.00 4.19
CA PRO A 250 -14.43 4.58 4.11
C PRO A 250 -13.52 4.11 5.25
N GLY A 251 -12.88 5.06 5.94
CA GLY A 251 -11.95 4.78 7.02
C GLY A 251 -12.63 4.51 8.36
N PRO A 252 -11.83 4.20 9.40
CA PRO A 252 -12.33 4.21 10.76
C PRO A 252 -12.68 5.64 11.19
N TRP A 253 -13.74 5.80 11.97
CA TRP A 253 -13.94 7.00 12.79
C TRP A 253 -13.01 6.98 14.01
N ALA A 254 -12.77 8.15 14.60
CA ALA A 254 -12.15 8.30 15.91
C ALA A 254 -12.87 7.45 16.95
N ARG A 255 -12.13 6.99 17.97
CA ARG A 255 -12.69 6.20 19.08
C ARG A 255 -12.69 7.03 20.36
N ASP A 256 -13.68 6.78 21.21
CA ASP A 256 -13.77 7.41 22.53
C ASP A 256 -12.50 7.11 23.35
N PRO A 257 -11.67 8.14 23.64
CA PRO A 257 -10.38 7.94 24.29
C PRO A 257 -10.49 7.88 25.82
N ASN A 258 -11.66 8.15 26.40
CA ASN A 258 -11.81 8.25 27.86
C ASN A 258 -12.02 6.86 28.48
N PRO A 259 -11.08 6.29 29.25
CA PRO A 259 -11.20 4.96 29.84
C PRO A 259 -12.33 4.83 30.86
N ASN A 260 -12.88 5.96 31.35
CA ASN A 260 -14.01 5.98 32.28
C ASN A 260 -15.38 6.09 31.57
N SER A 261 -15.39 6.17 30.23
CA SER A 261 -16.62 6.32 29.45
C SER A 261 -17.31 4.97 29.22
N PRO A 262 -18.66 4.88 29.28
CA PRO A 262 -19.38 3.67 28.87
C PRO A 262 -19.21 3.33 27.38
N THR A 263 -18.73 4.30 26.58
CA THR A 263 -18.41 4.13 25.16
C THR A 263 -16.91 4.04 24.89
N TYR A 264 -16.05 3.89 25.90
CA TYR A 264 -14.59 3.76 25.73
C TYR A 264 -14.21 2.79 24.61
N ASN A 265 -13.27 3.21 23.75
CA ASN A 265 -12.77 2.47 22.60
C ASN A 265 -13.83 2.13 21.51
N ARG A 266 -15.05 2.69 21.58
CA ARG A 266 -16.06 2.60 20.51
C ARG A 266 -15.89 3.75 19.50
N PRO A 267 -16.16 3.54 18.21
CA PRO A 267 -16.14 4.61 17.21
C PRO A 267 -17.17 5.71 17.49
N ILE A 268 -16.84 6.94 17.11
CA ILE A 268 -17.69 8.14 17.20
C ILE A 268 -17.95 8.65 15.77
N PRO A 269 -19.09 8.27 15.14
CA PRO A 269 -19.39 8.64 13.76
C PRO A 269 -19.41 10.16 13.54
N GLY A 270 -18.63 10.63 12.55
CA GLY A 270 -18.45 12.06 12.25
C GLY A 270 -17.29 12.73 12.99
N THR A 271 -16.44 11.97 13.68
CA THR A 271 -15.24 12.50 14.38
C THR A 271 -13.98 11.84 13.84
N PHE A 272 -13.01 12.65 13.45
CA PHE A 272 -11.70 12.25 12.95
C PHE A 272 -10.63 12.25 14.07
N TYR A 273 -9.51 11.57 13.85
CA TYR A 273 -8.42 11.48 14.82
C TYR A 273 -7.59 12.77 14.87
N SER A 274 -7.44 13.46 13.75
CA SER A 274 -6.55 14.61 13.59
C SER A 274 -7.19 15.77 12.81
N ASP A 275 -6.39 16.77 12.43
CA ASP A 275 -6.87 17.87 11.59
C ASP A 275 -7.04 17.43 10.11
N VAL A 276 -6.25 16.43 9.64
CA VAL A 276 -6.48 15.69 8.39
C VAL A 276 -6.18 14.20 8.54
N ASP A 277 -7.22 13.39 8.33
CA ASP A 277 -7.17 11.94 8.23
C ASP A 277 -7.31 11.49 6.76
N ILE A 278 -6.48 10.54 6.32
CA ILE A 278 -6.57 9.88 5.02
C ILE A 278 -6.69 8.37 5.24
N PHE A 279 -7.58 7.67 4.54
CA PHE A 279 -7.66 6.21 4.58
C PHE A 279 -7.11 5.55 3.32
N MET A 280 -6.33 4.46 3.50
CA MET A 280 -5.74 3.68 2.42
C MET A 280 -5.78 2.19 2.73
N ALA A 281 -5.94 1.37 1.67
CA ALA A 281 -5.83 -0.07 1.77
C ALA A 281 -5.22 -0.67 0.49
N TYR A 282 -4.33 -1.64 0.68
CA TYR A 282 -3.57 -2.31 -0.38
C TYR A 282 -3.34 -3.78 -0.02
N ASP A 283 -3.05 -4.62 -1.01
CA ASP A 283 -2.71 -6.02 -0.84
C ASP A 283 -1.61 -6.48 -1.79
N ASP A 284 -1.01 -7.62 -1.48
CA ASP A 284 0.13 -8.20 -2.20
C ASP A 284 -0.29 -9.12 -3.36
N ARG A 285 -1.53 -9.00 -3.89
CA ARG A 285 -2.06 -9.96 -4.89
C ARG A 285 -1.12 -10.15 -6.09
N TRP A 286 -0.30 -9.13 -6.37
CA TRP A 286 0.58 -9.00 -7.52
C TRP A 286 2.09 -9.16 -7.19
N GLY A 287 2.44 -9.65 -6.00
CA GLY A 287 3.82 -10.00 -5.60
C GLY A 287 4.38 -11.25 -6.29
N ILE A 288 4.24 -11.32 -7.61
CA ILE A 288 4.69 -12.38 -8.53
C ILE A 288 5.30 -11.79 -9.83
N ARG A 289 5.50 -10.48 -9.86
CA ARG A 289 5.80 -9.70 -11.08
C ARG A 289 7.26 -9.29 -11.23
N ASP A 290 8.14 -9.96 -10.49
CA ASP A 290 9.57 -9.76 -10.61
C ASP A 290 10.09 -10.09 -12.03
N VAL A 291 11.26 -9.55 -12.36
CA VAL A 291 12.00 -9.84 -13.59
C VAL A 291 12.43 -11.33 -13.64
N ASP A 292 12.82 -11.91 -12.49
CA ASP A 292 13.05 -13.34 -12.31
C ASP A 292 11.76 -14.05 -11.87
N SER A 293 11.17 -14.84 -12.77
CA SER A 293 9.91 -15.53 -12.51
C SER A 293 9.98 -16.70 -11.52
N ASN A 294 11.15 -16.99 -10.96
CA ASN A 294 11.38 -18.05 -9.98
C ASN A 294 11.41 -17.52 -8.53
N GLN A 295 11.11 -16.24 -8.34
CA GLN A 295 11.09 -15.54 -7.06
C GLN A 295 9.80 -14.71 -6.91
N GLY A 296 9.43 -14.40 -5.67
CA GLY A 296 8.22 -13.66 -5.30
C GLY A 296 6.94 -14.53 -5.32
N TYR A 297 6.13 -14.47 -4.26
CA TYR A 297 4.74 -14.92 -4.33
C TYR A 297 3.80 -14.17 -3.38
N SER A 298 2.57 -13.91 -3.86
CA SER A 298 1.49 -13.30 -3.08
C SER A 298 1.19 -14.09 -1.80
N MET A 299 1.52 -13.57 -0.62
CA MET A 299 1.17 -14.18 0.67
C MET A 299 -0.34 -14.07 0.96
N GLY A 300 -1.05 -13.13 0.33
CA GLY A 300 -2.43 -12.81 0.64
C GLY A 300 -2.50 -11.96 1.90
N VAL A 301 -1.71 -10.90 1.95
CA VAL A 301 -1.73 -9.91 3.02
C VAL A 301 -2.47 -8.69 2.51
N GLU A 302 -3.54 -8.31 3.21
CA GLU A 302 -4.20 -7.01 3.02
C GLU A 302 -3.78 -6.09 4.17
N VAL A 303 -3.32 -4.90 3.84
CA VAL A 303 -2.99 -3.85 4.80
C VAL A 303 -4.05 -2.75 4.71
N GLN A 304 -4.53 -2.31 5.87
CA GLN A 304 -5.39 -1.14 6.02
C GLN A 304 -4.66 -0.14 6.92
N SER A 305 -4.53 1.10 6.49
CA SER A 305 -3.87 2.15 7.28
C SER A 305 -4.61 3.48 7.15
N SER A 306 -4.43 4.34 8.15
CA SER A 306 -4.85 5.73 8.07
C SER A 306 -3.64 6.63 8.29
N GLY A 307 -3.49 7.70 7.53
CA GLY A 307 -2.50 8.73 7.78
C GLY A 307 -3.14 9.90 8.51
N PHE A 308 -2.47 10.41 9.55
CA PHE A 308 -2.94 11.54 10.35
C PHE A 308 -1.88 12.65 10.41
N SER A 309 -2.33 13.90 10.39
CA SER A 309 -1.48 15.09 10.53
C SER A 309 -2.15 16.17 11.37
N TYR A 310 -1.36 16.86 12.20
CA TYR A 310 -1.85 17.77 13.23
C TYR A 310 -1.30 19.18 13.05
N GLY A 311 -2.19 20.17 12.97
CA GLY A 311 -1.84 21.58 13.08
C GLY A 311 -1.74 22.02 14.55
N ARG A 312 -1.05 21.24 15.39
CA ARG A 312 -0.88 21.51 16.83
C ARG A 312 0.59 21.40 17.20
N SER A 313 1.11 22.41 17.90
CA SER A 313 2.55 22.59 18.17
C SER A 313 3.27 21.52 19.01
N PHE A 314 2.58 20.45 19.42
CA PHE A 314 3.18 19.30 20.12
C PHE A 314 3.24 18.05 19.24
N ALA A 315 2.75 18.13 18.00
CA ALA A 315 2.67 17.04 17.03
C ALA A 315 2.73 17.55 15.57
N GLU A 316 3.10 18.82 15.34
CA GLU A 316 3.20 19.41 13.99
C GLU A 316 4.40 18.88 13.21
N ASP A 317 5.36 18.26 13.91
CA ASP A 317 6.53 17.58 13.40
C ASP A 317 6.40 16.06 13.35
N ILE A 318 5.18 15.51 13.54
CA ILE A 318 4.93 14.07 13.60
C ILE A 318 3.78 13.66 12.66
N LEU A 319 4.02 12.64 11.84
CA LEU A 319 3.00 11.93 11.08
C LEU A 319 2.66 10.61 11.77
N PHE A 320 1.37 10.26 11.86
CA PHE A 320 0.94 9.04 12.54
C PHE A 320 0.24 8.09 11.56
N PHE A 321 0.62 6.81 11.64
CA PHE A 321 0.08 5.76 10.78
C PHE A 321 -0.30 4.52 11.59
N PRO A 322 -1.53 4.42 12.13
CA PRO A 322 -2.08 3.13 12.53
C PRO A 322 -2.08 2.17 11.33
N VAL A 323 -1.51 0.98 11.52
CA VAL A 323 -1.46 -0.08 10.51
C VAL A 323 -2.19 -1.31 11.04
N LYS A 324 -3.05 -1.88 10.19
CA LYS A 324 -3.77 -3.13 10.46
C LYS A 324 -3.48 -4.10 9.33
N ILE A 325 -2.89 -5.24 9.70
CA ILE A 325 -2.48 -6.30 8.80
C ILE A 325 -3.52 -7.42 8.88
N ILE A 326 -3.98 -7.89 7.73
CA ILE A 326 -5.06 -8.87 7.63
C ILE A 326 -4.58 -10.03 6.77
N ASN A 327 -4.48 -11.20 7.39
CA ASN A 327 -4.24 -12.45 6.67
C ASN A 327 -5.49 -12.80 5.84
N LYS A 328 -5.33 -12.72 4.52
CA LYS A 328 -6.28 -13.11 3.46
C LYS A 328 -5.74 -14.27 2.62
N SER A 329 -4.80 -15.06 3.14
CA SER A 329 -4.21 -16.21 2.44
C SER A 329 -5.27 -17.24 1.96
N ASN A 330 -6.44 -17.30 2.60
CA ASN A 330 -7.59 -18.09 2.17
C ASN A 330 -8.31 -17.56 0.92
N GLN A 331 -8.01 -16.33 0.49
CA GLN A 331 -8.59 -15.66 -0.69
C GLN A 331 -7.61 -15.60 -1.87
N VAL A 332 -6.32 -15.92 -1.64
CA VAL A 332 -5.26 -15.91 -2.65
C VAL A 332 -5.67 -16.74 -3.86
N GLY A 333 -5.52 -16.14 -5.04
CA GLY A 333 -5.34 -16.88 -6.27
C GLY A 333 -3.97 -16.49 -6.83
N ILE A 334 -3.15 -17.47 -7.19
CA ILE A 334 -2.01 -17.22 -8.07
C ILE A 334 -2.60 -16.88 -9.44
N ILE A 335 -2.21 -15.73 -10.01
CA ILE A 335 -2.72 -15.21 -11.28
C ILE A 335 -1.60 -15.26 -12.32
N GLU A 336 -1.60 -16.26 -13.19
CA GLU A 336 -0.95 -16.15 -14.49
C GLU A 336 -1.58 -17.17 -15.46
N GLN A 337 -1.45 -16.94 -16.77
CA GLN A 337 -2.15 -17.69 -17.82
C GLN A 337 -3.70 -17.70 -17.70
N ASN A 338 -4.32 -16.71 -17.04
CA ASN A 338 -5.76 -16.64 -16.76
C ASN A 338 -6.31 -17.86 -15.98
N ARG A 339 -5.45 -18.58 -15.24
CA ARG A 339 -5.85 -19.68 -14.37
C ARG A 339 -5.78 -19.24 -12.92
N ARG A 340 -6.77 -19.65 -12.12
CA ARG A 340 -6.80 -19.37 -10.69
C ARG A 340 -6.72 -20.66 -9.89
N TYR A 341 -5.70 -20.73 -9.04
CA TYR A 341 -5.38 -21.93 -8.28
C TYR A 341 -5.82 -21.83 -6.82
N LEU A 342 -7.13 -22.01 -6.56
CA LEU A 342 -7.72 -22.01 -5.21
C LEU A 342 -7.22 -23.16 -4.32
N GLU A 343 -6.77 -24.26 -4.91
CA GLU A 343 -6.38 -25.50 -4.21
C GLU A 343 -5.21 -25.30 -3.24
N TYR A 344 -4.33 -24.32 -3.48
CA TYR A 344 -3.12 -24.06 -2.67
C TYR A 344 -3.35 -23.07 -1.52
N THR A 345 -4.61 -22.74 -1.22
CA THR A 345 -5.02 -21.89 -0.08
C THR A 345 -5.29 -22.69 1.19
N ASN A 346 -4.64 -23.85 1.37
CA ASN A 346 -4.97 -24.84 2.40
C ASN A 346 -6.48 -25.20 2.34
N ASN A 347 -6.96 -25.63 1.17
CA ASN A 347 -8.38 -25.95 0.92
C ASN A 347 -9.36 -24.81 1.28
N GLY A 348 -8.99 -23.55 1.06
CA GLY A 348 -9.82 -22.38 1.38
C GLY A 348 -9.81 -21.96 2.85
N LEU A 349 -8.99 -22.58 3.70
CA LEU A 349 -8.83 -22.23 5.12
C LEU A 349 -7.79 -21.11 5.34
N GLY A 350 -6.83 -20.97 4.43
CA GLY A 350 -5.67 -20.09 4.58
C GLY A 350 -4.57 -20.71 5.44
N TRP A 351 -3.48 -19.95 5.56
CA TRP A 351 -2.24 -20.35 6.21
C TRP A 351 -2.06 -19.63 7.56
N ASP A 352 -1.72 -20.39 8.59
CA ASP A 352 -1.22 -19.90 9.87
C ASP A 352 0.30 -19.69 9.76
N TYR A 353 0.70 -18.55 9.18
CA TYR A 353 2.09 -18.21 8.91
C TYR A 353 2.95 -18.27 10.18
N LYS A 354 4.17 -18.82 10.04
CA LYS A 354 5.22 -18.83 11.06
C LYS A 354 6.40 -18.02 10.56
N ASP A 355 7.10 -17.39 11.51
CA ASP A 355 8.28 -16.57 11.27
C ASP A 355 7.99 -15.50 10.19
N MET A 356 6.81 -14.86 10.34
CA MET A 356 6.41 -13.69 9.58
C MET A 356 7.00 -12.44 10.24
N TYR A 357 7.67 -11.62 9.44
CA TYR A 357 8.23 -10.35 9.87
C TYR A 357 7.50 -9.19 9.19
N VAL A 358 7.42 -8.08 9.90
CA VAL A 358 6.75 -6.85 9.48
C VAL A 358 7.69 -5.72 9.81
N GLY A 359 7.99 -4.87 8.84
CA GLY A 359 8.88 -3.74 9.00
C GLY A 359 8.52 -2.60 8.06
N PHE A 360 9.36 -1.58 8.06
CA PHE A 360 9.27 -0.46 7.14
C PHE A 360 10.64 -0.25 6.52
N TYR A 361 10.67 -0.15 5.20
CA TYR A 361 11.79 0.47 4.52
C TYR A 361 11.61 1.98 4.62
N PHE A 362 12.66 2.69 5.00
CA PHE A 362 12.71 4.15 5.09
C PHE A 362 13.98 4.60 4.38
N ASP A 363 13.87 5.65 3.58
CA ASP A 363 14.92 6.27 2.78
C ASP A 363 14.99 7.75 3.15
N VAL A 364 16.17 8.21 3.53
CA VAL A 364 16.40 9.48 4.23
C VAL A 364 17.82 9.95 3.90
N ASP A 365 17.94 11.19 3.43
CA ASP A 365 19.16 11.99 3.59
C ASP A 365 18.85 13.04 4.68
N ALA A 366 19.79 13.44 5.54
CA ALA A 366 19.51 14.50 6.53
C ALA A 366 19.28 15.86 5.86
N TYR A 367 19.70 16.03 4.61
CA TYR A 367 19.15 17.02 3.69
C TYR A 367 19.14 16.48 2.25
N ASN A 368 17.98 16.00 1.75
CA ASN A 368 17.91 15.46 0.38
C ASN A 368 17.77 16.58 -0.66
N LYS A 369 16.72 17.40 -0.55
CA LYS A 369 16.35 18.44 -1.52
C LYS A 369 15.48 19.53 -0.92
N THR A 370 15.50 20.72 -1.50
CA THR A 370 14.58 21.80 -1.08
C THR A 370 13.14 21.49 -1.50
N ALA A 371 12.16 22.22 -0.96
CA ALA A 371 10.75 22.15 -1.37
C ALA A 371 10.54 22.38 -2.89
N ALA A 372 11.45 23.10 -3.55
CA ALA A 372 11.45 23.32 -5.00
C ALA A 372 12.13 22.18 -5.80
N GLY A 373 12.58 21.11 -5.12
CA GLY A 373 13.30 19.98 -5.70
C GLY A 373 14.77 20.25 -6.05
N SER A 374 15.38 21.29 -5.49
CA SER A 374 16.82 21.56 -5.69
C SER A 374 17.66 20.62 -4.83
N LEU A 375 18.56 19.86 -5.48
CA LEU A 375 19.61 19.05 -4.83
C LEU A 375 20.87 19.86 -4.46
N ALA A 376 20.86 21.17 -4.68
CA ALA A 376 22.04 22.01 -4.47
C ALA A 376 22.33 22.20 -2.97
N GLY A 377 23.61 22.06 -2.61
CA GLY A 377 24.10 22.25 -1.24
C GLY A 377 23.97 21.03 -0.33
N ARG A 378 23.46 19.89 -0.81
CA ARG A 378 23.44 18.68 0.01
C ARG A 378 24.82 18.02 0.10
N THR A 379 25.15 17.56 1.29
CA THR A 379 26.18 16.59 1.65
C THR A 379 25.45 15.43 2.31
N ASN A 380 25.77 14.21 1.90
CA ASN A 380 25.14 12.99 2.42
C ASN A 380 26.18 11.86 2.60
N ASP A 381 27.47 12.19 2.50
CA ASP A 381 28.60 11.26 2.72
C ASP A 381 28.83 11.00 4.23
N ASP A 382 28.26 11.85 5.09
CA ASP A 382 28.36 11.84 6.55
C ASP A 382 26.99 11.85 7.26
N ASP A 383 25.92 11.56 6.51
CA ASP A 383 24.63 11.16 7.09
C ASP A 383 24.83 9.86 7.89
N MET A 384 24.45 9.89 9.16
CA MET A 384 24.61 8.79 10.12
C MET A 384 23.28 8.21 10.52
N MET A 385 23.26 6.90 10.80
CA MET A 385 22.08 6.15 11.25
C MET A 385 22.36 5.48 12.58
N ALA A 386 21.40 5.51 13.51
CA ALA A 386 21.50 4.82 14.79
C ALA A 386 20.13 4.39 15.32
N TYR A 387 20.17 3.49 16.30
CA TYR A 387 19.01 3.04 17.06
C TYR A 387 19.13 3.49 18.51
N ASN A 388 18.01 3.81 19.15
CA ASN A 388 17.94 4.19 20.56
C ASN A 388 17.18 3.11 21.34
N ASP A 389 17.91 2.22 22.01
CA ASP A 389 17.35 1.08 22.75
C ASP A 389 16.37 1.53 23.86
N ASP A 390 16.73 2.56 24.63
CA ASP A 390 15.94 3.08 25.76
C ASP A 390 14.57 3.63 25.32
N LEU A 391 14.49 4.15 24.09
CA LEU A 391 13.33 4.84 23.57
C LEU A 391 12.69 4.16 22.36
N ASP A 392 13.14 2.98 21.93
CA ASP A 392 12.51 2.16 20.86
C ASP A 392 12.22 3.00 19.60
N PHE A 393 13.27 3.62 19.04
CA PHE A 393 13.22 4.31 17.76
C PHE A 393 14.56 4.30 17.05
N ALA A 394 14.49 4.31 15.73
CA ALA A 394 15.67 4.46 14.89
C ALA A 394 15.66 5.83 14.19
N TYR A 395 16.84 6.40 13.98
CA TYR A 395 16.99 7.79 13.52
C TYR A 395 18.21 8.03 12.66
N ILE A 396 18.14 9.12 11.90
CA ILE A 396 19.15 9.60 10.97
C ILE A 396 19.41 11.09 11.21
N TRP A 397 20.68 11.48 11.15
CA TRP A 397 21.16 12.84 11.34
C TRP A 397 22.46 13.09 10.56
N ASP A 398 22.72 14.36 10.24
CA ASP A 398 23.97 14.85 9.67
C ASP A 398 25.06 14.92 10.76
N LEU A 399 26.22 14.29 10.57
CA LEU A 399 27.21 14.11 11.64
C LEU A 399 27.80 15.43 12.17
N ASP A 400 28.13 16.37 11.28
CA ASP A 400 28.78 17.63 11.67
C ASP A 400 27.85 18.86 11.70
N ASP A 401 26.58 18.65 11.33
CA ASP A 401 25.50 19.64 11.22
C ASP A 401 25.83 20.73 10.17
N GLU A 402 26.47 20.35 9.05
CA GLU A 402 26.90 21.26 7.96
C GLU A 402 26.60 20.69 6.56
N SER A 403 25.49 21.11 5.97
CA SER A 403 25.12 20.73 4.59
C SER A 403 25.13 21.93 3.64
N GLY A 404 26.28 22.19 3.03
CA GLY A 404 26.48 23.19 1.97
C GLY A 404 26.13 24.63 2.37
N GLY A 405 26.36 24.97 3.64
CA GLY A 405 26.08 26.24 4.30
C GLY A 405 24.84 26.21 5.20
N LEU A 406 24.15 25.07 5.30
CA LEU A 406 22.99 24.87 6.19
C LEU A 406 23.44 24.19 7.49
N THR A 407 22.88 24.65 8.62
CA THR A 407 23.16 24.13 9.96
C THR A 407 21.88 24.15 10.81
N GLY A 408 21.80 23.32 11.85
CA GLY A 408 20.61 23.14 12.67
C GLY A 408 19.56 22.26 11.99
N MET A 409 20.00 21.20 11.33
CA MET A 409 19.15 20.29 10.56
C MET A 409 18.30 19.40 11.46
N ALA A 410 17.18 18.91 10.92
CA ALA A 410 16.27 18.05 11.68
C ALA A 410 16.73 16.60 11.68
N TYR A 411 16.59 15.95 12.84
CA TYR A 411 16.73 14.51 12.96
C TYR A 411 15.48 13.87 12.40
N SER A 412 15.65 12.84 11.56
CA SER A 412 14.54 12.03 11.06
C SER A 412 14.47 10.71 11.82
N ALA A 413 13.27 10.27 12.20
CA ALA A 413 13.10 9.10 13.05
C ALA A 413 11.84 8.28 12.69
N ILE A 414 11.91 6.97 12.93
CA ILE A 414 10.78 6.04 12.86
C ILE A 414 10.62 5.29 14.19
N LYS A 415 9.38 5.16 14.65
CA LYS A 415 9.04 4.58 15.96
C LYS A 415 7.73 3.81 15.92
N PHE A 416 7.67 2.68 16.64
CA PHE A 416 6.42 2.01 16.96
C PHE A 416 5.84 2.53 18.30
N LEU A 417 4.79 3.34 18.22
CA LEU A 417 4.04 3.80 19.39
C LEU A 417 3.13 2.71 19.98
N ASP A 418 2.70 1.77 19.13
CA ASP A 418 1.93 0.60 19.50
C ASP A 418 2.27 -0.60 18.63
N SER A 419 2.17 -1.79 19.19
CA SER A 419 2.50 -3.06 18.55
C SER A 419 1.73 -4.19 19.23
N PRO A 420 1.54 -5.37 18.60
CA PRO A 420 1.04 -6.55 19.29
C PRO A 420 1.84 -6.87 20.56
N PRO A 421 1.22 -7.49 21.58
CA PRO A 421 1.96 -7.96 22.74
C PRO A 421 2.82 -9.19 22.38
N ALA A 422 4.03 -9.26 22.94
CA ALA A 422 4.92 -10.39 22.74
C ALA A 422 4.28 -11.70 23.26
N ALA A 423 4.19 -12.71 22.40
CA ALA A 423 3.54 -13.99 22.72
C ALA A 423 4.36 -14.88 23.68
N ARG A 424 5.66 -14.58 23.84
CA ARG A 424 6.65 -15.27 24.69
C ARG A 424 7.69 -14.25 25.14
N ASN A 425 8.57 -14.64 26.06
CA ASN A 425 9.80 -13.89 26.31
C ASN A 425 10.69 -13.92 25.07
N LEU A 426 11.30 -12.79 24.75
CA LEU A 426 12.25 -12.60 23.66
C LEU A 426 13.55 -12.02 24.22
N ASP A 427 14.64 -12.61 23.76
CA ASP A 427 16.03 -12.19 23.88
C ASP A 427 16.39 -11.83 22.43
N LEU A 428 16.51 -10.54 22.15
CA LEU A 428 16.61 -9.98 20.79
C LEU A 428 18.08 -9.94 20.34
N ASN A 429 18.99 -9.61 21.26
CA ASN A 429 20.42 -9.58 21.00
C ASN A 429 21.12 -10.94 21.21
N ASN A 430 20.42 -11.94 21.75
CA ASN A 430 20.89 -13.28 22.07
C ASN A 430 22.06 -13.28 23.09
N ASP A 431 22.03 -12.37 24.07
CA ASP A 431 23.00 -12.28 25.17
C ASP A 431 22.65 -13.18 26.38
N GLY A 432 21.44 -13.76 26.39
CA GLY A 432 20.89 -14.60 27.46
C GLY A 432 19.96 -13.88 28.44
N VAL A 433 19.74 -12.57 28.26
CA VAL A 433 18.80 -11.74 29.02
C VAL A 433 17.50 -11.56 28.21
N VAL A 434 16.37 -11.43 28.89
CA VAL A 434 15.07 -11.19 28.23
C VAL A 434 14.83 -9.68 28.13
N ASP A 435 14.90 -9.16 26.91
CA ASP A 435 14.58 -7.77 26.56
C ASP A 435 13.07 -7.52 26.64
N VAL A 436 12.29 -8.34 25.91
CA VAL A 436 10.83 -8.19 25.82
C VAL A 436 10.15 -9.39 26.48
N ARG A 437 9.46 -9.15 27.61
CA ARG A 437 8.73 -10.20 28.32
C ARG A 437 7.37 -10.45 27.69
N GLN A 438 6.89 -11.68 27.82
CA GLN A 438 5.56 -12.08 27.39
C GLN A 438 4.49 -11.10 27.91
N GLY A 439 3.67 -10.56 27.01
CA GLY A 439 2.60 -9.60 27.31
C GLY A 439 3.01 -8.13 27.30
N GLN A 440 4.30 -7.78 27.25
CA GLN A 440 4.74 -6.42 26.92
C GLN A 440 4.51 -6.13 25.43
N LYS A 441 4.45 -4.85 25.03
CA LYS A 441 4.49 -4.47 23.61
C LYS A 441 5.76 -5.03 22.98
N LEU A 442 5.66 -5.55 21.76
CA LEU A 442 6.78 -6.10 21.01
C LEU A 442 7.87 -5.07 20.67
N GLY A 443 7.48 -3.82 20.37
CA GLY A 443 8.42 -2.76 19.94
C GLY A 443 9.03 -3.02 18.55
N LEU A 444 10.10 -2.31 18.21
CA LEU A 444 11.02 -2.71 17.15
C LEU A 444 11.87 -3.89 17.65
N THR A 445 11.89 -4.98 16.90
CA THR A 445 12.62 -6.20 17.29
C THR A 445 14.02 -6.31 16.70
N ASP A 446 14.28 -5.56 15.62
CA ASP A 446 15.59 -5.51 14.96
C ASP A 446 15.68 -4.21 14.11
N TRP A 447 16.90 -3.83 13.73
CA TRP A 447 17.19 -2.70 12.86
C TRP A 447 18.43 -2.97 12.00
N HIS A 448 18.31 -2.70 10.71
CA HIS A 448 19.42 -2.74 9.78
C HIS A 448 19.37 -1.57 8.80
N TRP A 449 20.54 -1.19 8.32
CA TRP A 449 20.72 -0.20 7.27
C TRP A 449 21.71 -0.74 6.23
N PHE A 450 21.64 -0.21 5.01
CA PHE A 450 22.50 -0.60 3.91
C PHE A 450 22.64 0.54 2.91
N ASP A 451 23.78 0.60 2.21
CA ASP A 451 23.98 1.50 1.08
C ASP A 451 22.95 1.20 -0.03
N TRP A 452 22.29 2.23 -0.54
CA TRP A 452 21.33 2.12 -1.65
C TRP A 452 21.87 1.37 -2.86
N TYR A 453 23.13 1.56 -3.24
CA TYR A 453 23.77 0.87 -4.37
C TYR A 453 24.10 -0.59 -4.07
N ALA A 454 24.19 -0.98 -2.79
CA ALA A 454 24.44 -2.34 -2.33
C ALA A 454 23.17 -3.08 -1.87
N ARG A 455 21.99 -2.44 -1.90
CA ARG A 455 20.70 -2.91 -1.35
C ARG A 455 20.30 -4.35 -1.70
N PRO A 456 19.50 -5.04 -0.86
CA PRO A 456 18.99 -6.38 -1.13
C PRO A 456 18.41 -6.53 -2.54
N GLY A 457 18.84 -7.58 -3.24
CA GLY A 457 18.40 -7.89 -4.61
C GLY A 457 19.37 -7.44 -5.72
N VAL A 458 20.36 -6.58 -5.46
CA VAL A 458 21.40 -6.27 -6.46
C VAL A 458 22.34 -7.46 -6.68
N ARG A 459 22.84 -7.64 -7.92
CA ARG A 459 23.84 -8.69 -8.25
C ARG A 459 25.27 -8.30 -7.90
N ALA A 460 25.54 -7.01 -7.84
CA ALA A 460 26.79 -6.36 -7.48
C ALA A 460 26.45 -4.92 -7.10
N VAL A 461 27.36 -4.22 -6.40
CA VAL A 461 27.19 -2.81 -6.07
C VAL A 461 26.96 -2.00 -7.35
N GLU A 462 25.83 -1.31 -7.41
CA GLU A 462 25.45 -0.42 -8.52
C GLU A 462 26.29 0.88 -8.49
N SER A 463 26.14 1.74 -9.49
CA SER A 463 26.64 3.12 -9.39
C SER A 463 25.75 4.09 -10.15
N SER A 464 25.77 5.36 -9.73
CA SER A 464 25.14 6.47 -10.46
C SER A 464 25.67 6.69 -11.88
N SER A 465 26.83 6.11 -12.21
CA SER A 465 27.52 6.25 -13.50
C SER A 465 27.33 5.08 -14.48
N SER A 466 26.78 3.97 -14.00
CA SER A 466 26.59 2.72 -14.77
C SER A 466 25.10 2.45 -14.97
N GLY A 467 24.67 2.32 -16.23
CA GLY A 467 23.26 2.03 -16.53
C GLY A 467 22.86 0.58 -16.24
N GLY A 468 21.60 0.40 -15.83
CA GLY A 468 20.99 -0.88 -15.44
C GLY A 468 20.90 -1.00 -13.92
N PHE A 469 19.68 -1.09 -13.40
CA PHE A 469 19.40 -1.08 -11.96
C PHE A 469 18.39 -2.15 -11.57
N ALA A 470 18.65 -2.90 -10.51
CA ALA A 470 17.65 -3.78 -9.89
C ALA A 470 16.38 -2.97 -9.56
N GLY A 471 15.24 -3.45 -10.03
CA GLY A 471 13.95 -2.73 -9.95
C GLY A 471 13.54 -1.96 -11.21
N ASP A 472 14.41 -1.72 -12.18
CA ASP A 472 14.05 -0.98 -13.42
C ASP A 472 13.13 -1.77 -14.40
N GLY A 473 12.79 -3.01 -14.04
CA GLY A 473 11.93 -3.91 -14.79
C GLY A 473 12.60 -4.64 -15.96
N GLN A 474 13.91 -4.45 -16.18
CA GLN A 474 14.70 -5.03 -17.27
C GLN A 474 15.99 -5.70 -16.77
N THR A 475 16.66 -5.09 -15.80
CA THR A 475 17.94 -5.53 -15.24
C THR A 475 17.72 -6.77 -14.35
N PRO A 476 18.42 -7.88 -14.63
CA PRO A 476 18.28 -9.10 -13.83
C PRO A 476 18.74 -8.92 -12.38
N ILE A 477 17.87 -9.28 -11.43
CA ILE A 477 18.15 -9.23 -9.98
C ILE A 477 18.88 -10.48 -9.47
N ALA A 478 19.36 -10.46 -8.22
CA ALA A 478 19.96 -11.63 -7.57
C ALA A 478 18.97 -12.81 -7.49
N SER A 479 19.46 -14.04 -7.66
CA SER A 479 18.62 -15.27 -7.66
C SER A 479 18.09 -15.68 -6.28
N ASN A 480 18.34 -14.86 -5.26
CA ASN A 480 17.99 -15.06 -3.86
C ASN A 480 17.55 -13.73 -3.20
N ALA A 481 17.05 -12.78 -3.98
CA ALA A 481 16.65 -11.45 -3.51
C ALA A 481 15.63 -11.52 -2.38
N GLU A 482 14.56 -12.29 -2.57
CA GLU A 482 13.53 -12.59 -1.56
C GLU A 482 14.10 -13.12 -0.25
N GLU A 483 15.11 -14.01 -0.36
CA GLU A 483 15.74 -14.65 0.78
C GLU A 483 16.68 -13.69 1.51
N VAL A 484 17.40 -12.81 0.80
CA VAL A 484 18.20 -11.74 1.42
C VAL A 484 17.30 -10.70 2.08
N MET A 485 16.24 -10.24 1.42
CA MET A 485 15.28 -9.31 1.99
C MET A 485 14.62 -9.88 3.25
N TYR A 486 14.16 -11.14 3.20
CA TYR A 486 13.58 -11.81 4.37
C TYR A 486 14.58 -11.90 5.53
N ARG A 487 15.83 -12.27 5.25
CA ARG A 487 16.89 -12.36 6.27
C ARG A 487 17.21 -11.03 6.92
N VAL A 488 17.22 -9.95 6.14
CA VAL A 488 17.31 -8.57 6.68
C VAL A 488 16.10 -8.30 7.55
N MET A 489 14.87 -8.58 7.12
CA MET A 489 13.70 -8.40 7.99
C MET A 489 13.70 -9.25 9.27
N SER A 490 14.53 -10.29 9.37
CA SER A 490 14.53 -11.28 10.46
C SER A 490 15.82 -11.38 11.28
N GLY A 491 16.82 -10.52 11.07
CA GLY A 491 18.14 -10.63 11.70
C GLY A 491 18.95 -11.89 11.33
N ASP A 492 18.56 -12.64 10.28
CA ASP A 492 19.14 -13.97 10.01
C ASP A 492 20.44 -13.88 9.21
N THR A 493 21.55 -13.86 9.94
CA THR A 493 22.91 -13.82 9.38
C THR A 493 23.44 -15.18 8.89
N THR A 494 22.67 -16.26 9.02
CA THR A 494 23.17 -17.63 8.75
C THR A 494 23.39 -17.89 7.26
N GLY A 495 24.54 -18.44 6.88
CA GLY A 495 24.81 -18.83 5.48
C GLY A 495 24.92 -17.68 4.47
N LEU A 496 25.02 -16.42 4.92
CA LEU A 496 25.33 -15.27 4.07
C LEU A 496 26.78 -15.32 3.56
N THR A 497 27.03 -14.76 2.37
CA THR A 497 28.39 -14.46 1.92
C THR A 497 28.99 -13.30 2.73
N GLU A 498 30.32 -13.16 2.71
CA GLU A 498 30.98 -12.08 3.49
C GLU A 498 30.47 -10.70 3.07
N ASN A 499 30.44 -10.41 1.76
CA ASN A 499 29.85 -9.18 1.22
C ASN A 499 28.40 -8.94 1.70
N GLN A 500 27.57 -9.98 1.83
CA GLN A 500 26.19 -9.81 2.29
C GLN A 500 26.11 -9.46 3.78
N LYS A 501 27.05 -9.94 4.61
CA LYS A 501 27.16 -9.50 6.01
C LYS A 501 27.63 -8.05 6.06
N ASP A 502 28.69 -7.73 5.32
CA ASP A 502 29.29 -6.40 5.27
C ASP A 502 28.32 -5.32 4.72
N TRP A 503 27.41 -5.67 3.81
CA TRP A 503 26.47 -4.71 3.22
C TRP A 503 25.22 -4.48 4.04
N TYR A 504 24.70 -5.50 4.74
CA TYR A 504 23.36 -5.45 5.34
C TYR A 504 23.35 -5.58 6.88
N PHE A 505 24.38 -6.15 7.48
CA PHE A 505 24.41 -6.47 8.91
C PHE A 505 25.64 -5.82 9.54
N TRP A 506 25.61 -4.48 9.62
CA TRP A 506 26.66 -3.69 10.26
C TRP A 506 26.63 -3.88 11.77
N HIS A 507 27.63 -4.58 12.31
CA HIS A 507 27.75 -4.86 13.75
C HIS A 507 28.56 -3.75 14.45
N SER A 508 28.01 -2.55 14.64
CA SER A 508 28.57 -1.52 15.53
C SER A 508 27.49 -0.55 16.02
N HIS A 509 27.43 -0.36 17.34
CA HIS A 509 26.72 0.74 18.02
C HIS A 509 27.59 2.01 18.05
#